data_AF-A0A0K1E732-F1
#
_entry.id   AF-A0A0K1E732-F1
#
_cell.length_a   1.000
_cell.length_b   1.000
_cell.length_c   1.000
_cell.angle_alpha   90.00
_cell.angle_beta   90.00
_cell.angle_gamma   90.00
#
_symmetry.space_group_name_H-M   'P 1'
#
loop_
_entity.id
_entity.type
_entity.pdbx_description
1 polymer ?
#
loop_
_entity_poly.entity_id
_entity_poly.type
_entity_poly.pdbx_seq_one_letter_code
_entity_poly.pdbx_strand_id
1 'polypeptide(L)'
;MSHWRGVLAAVTLGVLAGCSDPNEVMLVVQTDLSMPKDIDTIAIEVYKGGSNEARFLRAFPGLGDENAIARLPLTLGLYADEPGTPIRVVAYARRNGELGEVRIYREVVTTLPEGRAAALHVPLQYLCEGSGTQSGTSAVDALCPSGQTCVAGICQSSTVDSAELPDYAPEAIFGGGDGESGGACFDVEACLSGASEAVVDTSDCTVEVEGDVNVALRTAPTGAGTDGKGFCVDVGCVVALDEGVATGYALQEGKVQLPQGVCAKYRQDGVPGRVDAVMTAPVRDGCPKKHIGLPTCGPWSAAGR
;
A
#
# COMPACT_ATOMS: atom_id res chain seq x y z
N MET A 1 11.76 34.98 55.82
CA MET A 1 13.24 35.02 55.84
C MET A 1 13.70 33.91 54.90
N SER A 2 13.70 34.11 53.58
CA SER A 2 14.82 34.66 52.80
C SER A 2 16.16 34.16 53.29
N HIS A 3 16.81 33.26 52.54
CA HIS A 3 18.12 33.53 51.94
C HIS A 3 18.41 32.56 50.78
N TRP A 4 18.54 33.16 49.60
CA TRP A 4 19.11 32.63 48.36
C TRP A 4 20.60 33.03 48.33
N ARG A 5 21.50 32.09 47.97
CA ARG A 5 22.85 32.24 47.34
C ARG A 5 23.54 30.87 47.40
N GLY A 6 24.19 30.32 46.38
CA GLY A 6 24.57 30.83 45.08
C GLY A 6 24.87 29.72 44.09
N VAL A 7 25.12 30.12 42.85
CA VAL A 7 25.52 29.29 41.71
C VAL A 7 27.04 29.12 41.72
N LEU A 8 27.52 27.92 41.42
CA LEU A 8 28.84 27.68 40.83
C LEU A 8 28.78 26.42 39.95
N ALA A 9 28.95 26.65 38.64
CA ALA A 9 29.29 25.66 37.61
C ALA A 9 30.76 25.19 37.82
N ALA A 10 31.32 24.12 37.28
CA ALA A 10 31.02 23.17 36.21
C ALA A 10 31.95 21.94 36.41
N VAL A 11 31.76 20.88 35.60
CA VAL A 11 32.78 20.09 34.86
C VAL A 11 32.42 18.59 34.79
N THR A 12 31.84 18.25 33.63
CA THR A 12 32.03 17.07 32.75
C THR A 12 32.15 15.66 33.31
N LEU A 13 31.24 14.79 32.84
CA LEU A 13 31.45 13.57 32.02
C LEU A 13 30.32 12.59 32.34
N GLY A 14 29.50 12.24 31.36
CA GLY A 14 28.40 11.31 31.58
C GLY A 14 27.60 11.02 30.33
N VAL A 15 28.26 10.36 29.37
CA VAL A 15 27.67 9.50 28.33
C VAL A 15 26.66 10.22 27.41
N LEU A 16 27.14 10.63 26.24
CA LEU A 16 26.34 10.53 25.03
C LEU A 16 25.97 9.05 24.90
N ALA A 17 24.85 8.64 25.51
CA ALA A 17 24.17 7.45 25.07
C ALA A 17 23.64 7.88 23.71
N GLY A 18 24.46 7.67 22.68
CA GLY A 18 23.93 7.63 21.33
C GLY A 18 22.79 6.65 21.40
N CYS A 19 21.56 7.13 21.22
CA CYS A 19 20.48 6.25 20.84
C CYS A 19 21.02 5.51 19.62
N SER A 20 21.38 4.25 19.78
CA SER A 20 21.73 3.42 18.64
C SER A 20 20.55 3.48 17.69
N ASP A 21 20.84 3.67 16.41
CA ASP A 21 19.80 3.68 15.40
C ASP A 21 18.93 2.42 15.56
N PRO A 22 17.59 2.56 15.51
CA PRO A 22 16.70 1.48 15.90
C PRO A 22 16.79 0.33 14.88
N ASN A 23 16.70 -0.92 15.34
CA ASN A 23 16.47 -2.06 14.44
C ASN A 23 14.96 -2.14 14.17
N GLU A 24 14.47 -1.35 13.22
CA GLU A 24 13.04 -1.11 13.04
C GLU A 24 12.58 -1.29 11.60
N VAL A 25 11.43 -1.93 11.45
CA VAL A 25 10.64 -1.89 10.21
C VAL A 25 9.42 -1.02 10.49
N MET A 26 9.27 0.06 9.73
CA MET A 26 8.02 0.79 9.63
C MET A 26 7.15 0.11 8.58
N LEU A 27 6.16 -0.65 9.03
CA LEU A 27 5.16 -1.24 8.15
C LEU A 27 4.28 -0.12 7.57
N VAL A 28 4.10 -0.11 6.24
CA VAL A 28 3.26 0.85 5.52
C VAL A 28 2.19 0.09 4.74
N VAL A 29 0.94 0.17 5.19
CA VAL A 29 -0.20 -0.47 4.51
C VAL A 29 -1.03 0.58 3.76
N GLN A 30 -1.30 0.32 2.49
CA GLN A 30 -2.14 1.15 1.62
C GLN A 30 -2.92 0.28 0.64
N THR A 31 -3.90 0.88 -0.04
CA THR A 31 -4.69 0.21 -1.08
C THR A 31 -4.97 1.15 -2.25
N ASP A 32 -5.19 0.57 -3.42
CA ASP A 32 -5.69 1.24 -4.62
C ASP A 32 -7.23 1.21 -4.72
N LEU A 33 -7.90 0.56 -3.76
CA LEU A 33 -9.35 0.45 -3.68
C LEU A 33 -10.01 1.68 -3.04
N SER A 34 -11.28 1.89 -3.37
CA SER A 34 -12.08 2.96 -2.76
C SER A 34 -12.69 2.50 -1.43
N MET A 35 -12.67 3.39 -0.43
CA MET A 35 -13.27 3.14 0.89
C MET A 35 -14.48 4.07 1.13
N PRO A 36 -15.48 3.66 1.92
CA PRO A 36 -15.67 2.30 2.44
C PRO A 36 -16.15 1.32 1.36
N LYS A 37 -16.41 1.78 0.12
CA LYS A 37 -17.18 1.03 -0.91
C LYS A 37 -16.64 -0.38 -1.19
N ASP A 38 -15.33 -0.53 -1.41
CA ASP A 38 -14.72 -1.80 -1.79
C ASP A 38 -14.22 -2.59 -0.59
N ILE A 39 -13.63 -1.89 0.38
CA ILE A 39 -13.17 -2.41 1.67
C ILE A 39 -13.47 -1.35 2.74
N ASP A 40 -13.67 -1.77 3.97
CA ASP A 40 -13.92 -0.86 5.11
C ASP A 40 -13.11 -1.24 6.36
N THR A 41 -12.33 -2.32 6.27
CA THR A 41 -11.54 -2.83 7.37
C THR A 41 -10.22 -3.37 6.84
N ILE A 42 -9.13 -3.02 7.48
CA ILE A 42 -7.82 -3.67 7.31
C ILE A 42 -7.46 -4.33 8.63
N ALA A 43 -6.93 -5.54 8.58
CA ALA A 43 -6.35 -6.18 9.75
C ALA A 43 -4.90 -6.57 9.48
N ILE A 44 -4.10 -6.47 10.53
CA ILE A 44 -2.66 -6.75 10.51
C ILE A 44 -2.36 -7.76 11.61
N GLU A 45 -1.58 -8.77 11.22
CA GLU A 45 -1.02 -9.76 12.12
C GLU A 45 0.50 -9.75 11.99
N VAL A 46 1.21 -9.78 13.11
CA VAL A 46 2.67 -9.85 13.13
C VAL A 46 3.12 -11.03 13.96
N TYR A 47 3.98 -11.85 13.35
CA TYR A 47 4.59 -13.02 13.94
C TYR A 47 6.10 -12.78 14.06
N LYS A 48 6.70 -13.20 15.18
CA LYS A 48 8.15 -13.13 15.42
C LYS A 48 8.73 -14.53 15.39
N GLY A 49 9.80 -14.74 14.63
CA GLY A 49 10.41 -16.07 14.49
C GLY A 49 9.59 -17.02 13.62
N GLY A 50 9.88 -18.32 13.73
CA GLY A 50 9.04 -19.39 13.18
C GLY A 50 7.76 -19.66 14.00
N SER A 51 7.32 -18.71 14.83
CA SER A 51 6.11 -18.86 15.64
C SER A 51 4.85 -18.74 14.78
N ASN A 52 3.86 -19.59 15.06
CA ASN A 52 2.50 -19.47 14.53
C ASN A 52 1.56 -18.72 15.48
N GLU A 53 2.06 -18.24 16.61
CA GLU A 53 1.33 -17.36 17.53
C GLU A 53 1.63 -15.90 17.16
N ALA A 54 0.59 -15.16 16.81
CA ALA A 54 0.68 -13.73 16.51
C ALA A 54 1.09 -12.96 17.77
N ARG A 55 2.13 -12.12 17.66
CA ARG A 55 2.55 -11.17 18.69
C ARG A 55 1.75 -9.88 18.65
N PHE A 56 1.19 -9.57 17.49
CA PHE A 56 0.28 -8.47 17.27
C PHE A 56 -0.86 -8.96 16.38
N LEU A 57 -2.09 -8.63 16.75
CA LEU A 57 -3.29 -8.85 15.95
C LEU A 57 -4.20 -7.66 16.20
N ARG A 58 -4.50 -6.88 15.17
CA ARG A 58 -5.44 -5.76 15.26
C ARG A 58 -6.17 -5.55 13.94
N ALA A 59 -7.49 -5.35 14.05
CA ALA A 59 -8.32 -4.84 12.97
C ALA A 59 -8.54 -3.33 13.13
N PHE A 60 -8.68 -2.65 12.00
CA PHE A 60 -8.95 -1.22 11.87
C PHE A 60 -10.24 -1.06 11.05
N PRO A 61 -11.43 -1.18 11.69
CA PRO A 61 -12.71 -1.07 11.01
C PRO A 61 -13.12 0.39 10.77
N GLY A 62 -14.13 0.57 9.93
CA GLY A 62 -14.74 1.88 9.65
C GLY A 62 -13.86 2.78 8.77
N LEU A 63 -12.95 2.19 7.98
CA LEU A 63 -12.12 2.95 7.04
C LEU A 63 -13.01 3.61 5.98
N GLY A 64 -12.84 4.92 5.82
CA GLY A 64 -13.68 5.73 4.93
C GLY A 64 -14.86 6.43 5.62
N ASP A 65 -15.15 6.09 6.88
CA ASP A 65 -16.18 6.77 7.67
C ASP A 65 -15.62 8.02 8.38
N GLU A 66 -16.49 8.97 8.74
CA GLU A 66 -16.11 10.19 9.45
C GLU A 66 -15.45 9.92 10.81
N ASN A 67 -15.81 8.80 11.45
CA ASN A 67 -15.31 8.37 12.75
C ASN A 67 -14.24 7.27 12.63
N ALA A 68 -13.60 7.11 11.47
CA ALA A 68 -12.55 6.13 11.26
C ALA A 68 -11.45 6.28 12.32
N ILE A 69 -11.10 5.19 12.99
CA ILE A 69 -10.04 5.16 14.01
C ILE A 69 -8.63 5.14 13.41
N ALA A 70 -8.53 4.97 12.09
CA ALA A 70 -7.30 4.91 11.33
C ALA A 70 -7.50 5.53 9.93
N ARG A 71 -6.39 5.95 9.33
CA ARG A 71 -6.30 6.53 7.98
C ARG A 71 -5.19 5.85 7.20
N LEU A 72 -5.24 5.96 5.87
CA LEU A 72 -4.23 5.39 4.98
C LEU A 72 -3.34 6.47 4.34
N PRO A 73 -2.04 6.20 4.12
CA PRO A 73 -1.31 4.99 4.50
C PRO A 73 -1.26 4.76 6.02
N LEU A 74 -1.48 3.51 6.43
CA LEU A 74 -1.39 3.12 7.84
C LEU A 74 0.06 2.74 8.14
N THR A 75 0.64 3.33 9.18
CA THR A 75 2.00 3.03 9.62
C THR A 75 2.04 2.33 10.98
N LEU A 76 2.93 1.34 11.12
CA LEU A 76 3.17 0.62 12.39
C LEU A 76 4.66 0.31 12.53
N GLY A 77 5.28 0.84 13.60
CA GLY A 77 6.68 0.54 13.93
C GLY A 77 6.82 -0.84 14.56
N LEU A 78 7.67 -1.69 13.96
CA LEU A 78 8.03 -3.02 14.45
C LEU A 78 9.52 -3.03 14.79
N TYR A 79 9.85 -3.17 16.07
CA TYR A 79 11.24 -3.11 16.53
C TYR A 79 11.59 -4.28 17.46
N ALA A 80 12.88 -4.60 17.56
CA ALA A 80 13.45 -5.49 18.56
C ALA A 80 14.91 -5.11 18.83
N ASP A 81 15.44 -5.54 19.98
CA ASP A 81 16.84 -5.27 20.33
C ASP A 81 17.83 -5.97 19.39
N GLU A 82 17.48 -7.17 18.90
CA GLU A 82 18.35 -8.00 18.05
C GLU A 82 18.08 -7.74 16.54
N PRO A 83 19.07 -7.25 15.78
CA PRO A 83 18.94 -7.12 14.32
C PRO A 83 18.84 -8.50 13.67
N GLY A 84 18.31 -8.55 12.45
CA GLY A 84 18.13 -9.83 11.74
C GLY A 84 17.00 -10.69 12.31
N THR A 85 16.30 -10.24 13.36
CA THR A 85 15.11 -10.91 13.91
C THR A 85 14.11 -11.14 12.78
N PRO A 86 13.76 -12.41 12.45
CA PRO A 86 12.78 -12.69 11.41
C PRO A 86 11.37 -12.32 11.87
N ILE A 87 10.65 -11.66 10.99
CA ILE A 87 9.25 -11.29 11.16
C ILE A 87 8.44 -11.77 9.98
N ARG A 88 7.20 -12.16 10.25
CA ARG A 88 6.19 -12.43 9.23
C ARG A 88 5.00 -11.52 9.50
N VAL A 89 4.64 -10.72 8.50
CA VAL A 89 3.53 -9.78 8.54
C VAL A 89 2.45 -10.30 7.61
N VAL A 90 1.22 -10.34 8.10
CA VAL A 90 0.04 -10.64 7.29
C VAL A 90 -0.86 -9.42 7.34
N ALA A 91 -1.18 -8.85 6.19
CA ALA A 91 -2.17 -7.80 6.06
C ALA A 91 -3.32 -8.30 5.17
N TYR A 92 -4.56 -8.05 5.58
CA TYR A 92 -5.71 -8.39 4.76
C TYR A 92 -6.81 -7.34 4.87
N ALA A 93 -7.52 -7.16 3.76
CA ALA A 93 -8.65 -6.25 3.65
C ALA A 93 -9.97 -7.02 3.72
N ARG A 94 -10.95 -6.41 4.39
CA ARG A 94 -12.32 -6.93 4.49
C ARG A 94 -13.36 -5.93 4.02
N ARG A 95 -14.53 -6.48 3.68
CA ARG A 95 -15.75 -5.72 3.44
C ARG A 95 -16.85 -6.14 4.41
N ASN A 96 -17.60 -5.16 4.92
CA ASN A 96 -18.66 -5.28 5.92
C ASN A 96 -18.13 -5.53 7.35
N GLY A 97 -17.06 -4.83 7.71
CA GLY A 97 -16.51 -4.80 9.07
C GLY A 97 -15.54 -5.93 9.41
N GLU A 98 -15.21 -6.04 10.70
CA GLU A 98 -14.20 -6.97 11.22
C GLU A 98 -14.53 -8.45 11.01
N LEU A 99 -15.82 -8.80 10.98
CA LEU A 99 -16.29 -10.16 10.71
C LEU A 99 -16.76 -10.35 9.26
N GLY A 100 -16.51 -9.34 8.41
CA GLY A 100 -16.91 -9.33 7.02
C GLY A 100 -16.07 -10.23 6.12
N GLU A 101 -16.41 -10.24 4.83
CA GLU A 101 -15.71 -11.01 3.79
C GLU A 101 -14.25 -10.56 3.70
N VAL A 102 -13.30 -11.50 3.74
CA VAL A 102 -11.90 -11.22 3.40
C VAL A 102 -11.77 -11.18 1.89
N ARG A 103 -11.21 -10.08 1.39
CA ARG A 103 -11.13 -9.77 -0.05
C ARG A 103 -9.73 -9.97 -0.59
N ILE A 104 -8.75 -9.45 0.13
CA ILE A 104 -7.34 -9.42 -0.25
C ILE A 104 -6.51 -9.90 0.92
N TYR A 105 -5.52 -10.74 0.64
CA TYR A 105 -4.50 -11.23 1.56
C TYR A 105 -3.12 -10.91 1.00
N ARG A 106 -2.23 -10.39 1.87
CA ARG A 106 -0.82 -10.17 1.56
C ARG A 106 0.03 -10.61 2.74
N GLU A 107 0.98 -11.50 2.47
CA GLU A 107 2.00 -11.90 3.45
C GLU A 107 3.35 -11.32 3.07
N VAL A 108 4.13 -10.84 4.04
CA VAL A 108 5.54 -10.54 3.86
C VAL A 108 6.37 -11.19 4.96
N VAL A 109 7.45 -11.85 4.57
CA VAL A 109 8.47 -12.40 5.47
C VAL A 109 9.75 -11.59 5.26
N THR A 110 10.31 -11.03 6.32
CA THR A 110 11.57 -10.29 6.25
C THR A 110 12.29 -10.35 7.60
N THR A 111 13.39 -9.63 7.76
CA THR A 111 14.08 -9.46 9.03
C THR A 111 14.09 -8.00 9.44
N LEU A 112 14.28 -7.73 10.73
CA LEU A 112 14.56 -6.38 11.18
C LEU A 112 15.95 -5.94 10.67
N PRO A 113 16.05 -4.76 10.03
CA PRO A 113 17.33 -4.24 9.57
C PRO A 113 18.25 -3.92 10.76
N GLU A 114 19.56 -3.86 10.50
CA GLU A 114 20.54 -3.48 11.50
C GLU A 114 20.76 -1.96 11.49
N GLY A 115 20.56 -1.32 12.64
CA GLY A 115 20.92 0.07 12.87
C GLY A 115 20.21 1.08 11.97
N ARG A 116 18.94 0.85 11.61
CA ARG A 116 18.12 1.81 10.84
C ARG A 116 16.63 1.49 10.92
N ALA A 117 15.79 2.50 10.70
CA ALA A 117 14.38 2.31 10.43
C ALA A 117 14.15 2.14 8.91
N ALA A 118 13.64 1.00 8.48
CA ALA A 118 13.33 0.72 7.07
C ALA A 118 11.83 0.77 6.80
N ALA A 119 11.41 1.29 5.65
CA ALA A 119 10.00 1.26 5.23
C ALA A 119 9.67 -0.07 4.52
N LEU A 120 8.69 -0.80 5.04
CA LEU A 120 8.15 -2.00 4.42
C LEU A 120 6.74 -1.74 3.89
N HIS A 121 6.61 -1.58 2.57
CA HIS A 121 5.32 -1.43 1.94
C HIS A 121 4.60 -2.77 1.78
N VAL A 122 3.36 -2.84 2.27
CA VAL A 122 2.47 -4.00 2.16
C VAL A 122 1.16 -3.55 1.51
N PRO A 123 1.18 -3.25 0.20
CA PRO A 123 -0.01 -2.77 -0.51
C PRO A 123 -1.05 -3.89 -0.66
N LEU A 124 -2.32 -3.56 -0.42
CA LEU A 124 -3.48 -4.41 -0.66
C LEU A 124 -4.12 -3.97 -1.98
N GLN A 125 -3.82 -4.70 -3.05
CA GLN A 125 -4.11 -4.26 -4.42
C GLN A 125 -5.34 -4.94 -5.01
N TYR A 126 -6.08 -4.23 -5.85
CA TYR A 126 -7.21 -4.76 -6.61
C TYR A 126 -6.87 -6.00 -7.44
N LEU A 127 -5.69 -6.04 -8.05
CA LEU A 127 -5.26 -7.21 -8.83
C LEU A 127 -5.17 -8.49 -7.97
N CYS A 128 -5.06 -8.34 -6.65
CA CYS A 128 -5.05 -9.43 -5.67
C CYS A 128 -6.41 -9.69 -5.02
N GLU A 129 -7.48 -9.10 -5.54
CA GLU A 129 -8.85 -9.45 -5.18
C GLU A 129 -9.10 -10.96 -5.30
N GLY A 130 -9.73 -11.54 -4.28
CA GLY A 130 -9.97 -12.99 -4.17
C GLY A 130 -8.80 -13.78 -3.57
N SER A 131 -7.69 -13.13 -3.21
CA SER A 131 -6.55 -13.80 -2.54
C SER A 131 -6.84 -14.20 -1.10
N GLY A 132 -7.77 -13.54 -0.42
CA GLY A 132 -8.07 -13.84 0.98
C GLY A 132 -9.28 -14.74 1.16
N THR A 133 -9.19 -15.67 2.10
CA THR A 133 -10.35 -16.39 2.63
C THR A 133 -10.34 -16.43 4.15
N GLN A 134 -11.52 -16.50 4.75
CA GLN A 134 -11.68 -16.49 6.20
C GLN A 134 -11.16 -17.79 6.82
N SER A 135 -10.36 -17.68 7.88
CA SER A 135 -9.92 -18.81 8.69
C SER A 135 -10.00 -18.47 10.18
N GLY A 136 -11.06 -18.90 10.86
CA GLY A 136 -11.29 -18.54 12.26
C GLY A 136 -11.50 -17.04 12.44
N THR A 137 -10.59 -16.36 13.14
CA THR A 137 -10.52 -14.88 13.26
C THR A 137 -9.49 -14.24 12.33
N SER A 138 -8.71 -15.06 11.62
CA SER A 138 -7.62 -14.67 10.74
C SER A 138 -8.03 -14.80 9.26
N ALA A 139 -7.07 -14.65 8.36
CA ALA A 139 -7.21 -14.93 6.94
C ALA A 139 -6.08 -15.86 6.48
N VAL A 140 -6.34 -16.60 5.41
CA VAL A 140 -5.30 -17.38 4.71
C VAL A 140 -5.32 -17.05 3.23
N ASP A 141 -4.17 -17.23 2.58
CA ASP A 141 -4.07 -17.10 1.13
C ASP A 141 -4.85 -18.23 0.45
N ALA A 142 -5.74 -17.87 -0.48
CA ALA A 142 -6.57 -18.77 -1.26
C ALA A 142 -6.02 -19.00 -2.68
N LEU A 143 -5.07 -18.19 -3.14
CA LEU A 143 -4.58 -18.20 -4.51
C LEU A 143 -3.15 -18.74 -4.62
N CYS A 144 -2.28 -18.36 -3.69
CA CYS A 144 -0.85 -18.61 -3.83
C CYS A 144 -0.36 -19.83 -3.03
N PRO A 145 0.60 -20.59 -3.57
CA PRO A 145 1.25 -21.67 -2.85
C PRO A 145 1.96 -21.19 -1.57
N SER A 146 2.28 -22.13 -0.69
CA SER A 146 3.06 -21.87 0.52
C SER A 146 4.39 -21.15 0.20
N GLY A 147 4.73 -20.12 0.99
CA GLY A 147 5.91 -19.27 0.79
C GLY A 147 5.75 -18.23 -0.32
N GLN A 148 4.57 -18.16 -0.94
CA GLN A 148 4.20 -17.14 -1.91
C GLN A 148 2.96 -16.37 -1.46
N THR A 149 2.70 -15.28 -2.15
CA THR A 149 1.56 -14.40 -1.91
C THR A 149 1.27 -13.59 -3.17
N CYS A 150 0.07 -13.02 -3.27
CA CYS A 150 -0.28 -12.22 -4.41
C CYS A 150 0.46 -10.87 -4.41
N VAL A 151 1.13 -10.56 -5.51
CA VAL A 151 1.79 -9.28 -5.79
C VAL A 151 1.37 -8.85 -7.20
N ALA A 152 0.60 -7.76 -7.30
CA ALA A 152 0.03 -7.27 -8.55
C ALA A 152 -0.60 -8.35 -9.44
N GLY A 153 -1.39 -9.25 -8.83
CA GLY A 153 -2.19 -10.26 -9.53
C GLY A 153 -1.50 -11.56 -9.89
N ILE A 154 -0.23 -11.74 -9.52
CA ILE A 154 0.50 -13.00 -9.68
C ILE A 154 1.12 -13.44 -8.35
N CYS A 155 1.35 -14.74 -8.20
CA CYS A 155 2.02 -15.27 -7.03
C CYS A 155 3.53 -15.05 -7.11
N GLN A 156 4.08 -14.38 -6.10
CA GLN A 156 5.51 -14.15 -5.92
C GLN A 156 5.93 -14.57 -4.51
N SER A 157 7.24 -14.66 -4.28
CA SER A 157 7.80 -14.91 -2.95
C SER A 157 7.21 -13.95 -1.91
N SER A 158 6.80 -14.48 -0.74
CA SER A 158 6.47 -13.62 0.39
C SER A 158 7.74 -13.05 1.06
N THR A 159 8.92 -13.59 0.76
CA THR A 159 10.19 -13.13 1.33
C THR A 159 10.69 -11.85 0.65
N VAL A 160 11.02 -10.84 1.46
CA VAL A 160 11.63 -9.57 1.05
C VAL A 160 12.94 -9.40 1.81
N ASP A 161 14.02 -9.08 1.09
CA ASP A 161 15.32 -8.78 1.71
C ASP A 161 15.26 -7.43 2.42
N SER A 162 15.53 -7.41 3.73
CA SER A 162 15.51 -6.19 4.53
C SER A 162 16.64 -5.23 4.16
N ALA A 163 17.71 -5.69 3.50
CA ALA A 163 18.76 -4.84 2.98
C ALA A 163 18.31 -4.00 1.76
N GLU A 164 17.29 -4.46 1.03
CA GLU A 164 16.74 -3.77 -0.14
C GLU A 164 15.63 -2.77 0.23
N LEU A 165 15.16 -2.78 1.48
CA LEU A 165 14.12 -1.86 1.93
C LEU A 165 14.66 -0.43 2.02
N PRO A 166 13.95 0.59 1.51
CA PRO A 166 14.37 1.98 1.65
C PRO A 166 14.36 2.41 3.13
N ASP A 167 15.13 3.42 3.46
CA ASP A 167 15.03 4.06 4.77
C ASP A 167 13.64 4.69 4.94
N TYR A 168 13.10 4.62 6.16
CA TYR A 168 11.83 5.24 6.46
C TYR A 168 11.98 6.77 6.52
N ALA A 169 11.20 7.45 5.68
CA ALA A 169 11.02 8.89 5.69
C ALA A 169 9.52 9.18 5.57
N PRO A 170 8.88 9.86 6.55
CA PRO A 170 7.45 10.17 6.51
C PRO A 170 7.01 10.84 5.20
N GLU A 171 7.80 11.77 4.69
CA GLU A 171 7.54 12.49 3.44
C GLU A 171 7.47 11.58 2.22
N ALA A 172 8.19 10.45 2.23
CA ALA A 172 8.15 9.45 1.17
C ALA A 172 6.90 8.56 1.23
N ILE A 173 6.15 8.60 2.34
CA ILE A 173 4.92 7.81 2.56
C ILE A 173 3.67 8.67 2.40
N PHE A 174 3.70 9.89 2.94
CA PHE A 174 2.55 10.77 3.06
C PHE A 174 2.56 11.90 2.04
N GLY A 175 3.06 11.65 0.82
CA GLY A 175 3.05 12.62 -0.27
C GLY A 175 3.80 13.93 0.03
N GLY A 176 4.89 13.87 0.79
CA GLY A 176 5.62 15.04 1.26
C GLY A 176 5.22 15.54 2.64
N GLY A 177 4.21 14.93 3.28
CA GLY A 177 3.76 15.26 4.63
C GLY A 177 4.38 14.41 5.74
N ASP A 178 3.92 14.59 6.97
CA ASP A 178 4.39 13.89 8.18
C ASP A 178 3.45 12.78 8.67
N GLY A 179 2.27 12.65 8.06
CA GLY A 179 1.23 11.69 8.45
C GLY A 179 0.21 12.22 9.46
N GLU A 180 0.40 13.43 9.99
CA GLU A 180 -0.58 14.10 10.86
C GLU A 180 -1.34 15.20 10.10
N SER A 181 -0.63 15.97 9.27
CA SER A 181 -1.22 17.00 8.42
C SER A 181 -0.36 17.32 7.19
N GLY A 182 -1.00 17.80 6.12
CA GLY A 182 -0.32 18.16 4.89
C GLY A 182 0.00 16.99 3.96
N GLY A 183 0.99 17.18 3.09
CA GLY A 183 1.29 16.27 1.99
C GLY A 183 0.32 16.39 0.81
N ALA A 184 0.71 15.83 -0.32
CA ALA A 184 -0.11 15.68 -1.51
C ALA A 184 -0.72 14.28 -1.56
N CYS A 185 -1.80 14.15 -2.33
CA CYS A 185 -2.39 12.87 -2.67
C CYS A 185 -2.74 12.85 -4.16
N PHE A 186 -2.90 11.66 -4.73
CA PHE A 186 -3.33 11.48 -6.10
C PHE A 186 -4.86 11.46 -6.17
N ASP A 187 -5.46 12.50 -6.74
CA ASP A 187 -6.90 12.58 -6.96
C ASP A 187 -7.28 11.76 -8.20
N VAL A 188 -7.67 10.51 -7.98
CA VAL A 188 -7.99 9.57 -9.06
C VAL A 188 -9.11 10.09 -9.94
N GLU A 189 -10.12 10.76 -9.36
CA GLU A 189 -11.27 11.27 -10.11
C GLU A 189 -10.87 12.44 -11.00
N ALA A 190 -10.18 13.43 -10.44
CA ALA A 190 -9.73 14.59 -11.19
C ALA A 190 -8.66 14.23 -12.23
N CYS A 191 -7.74 13.32 -11.90
CA CYS A 191 -6.57 13.02 -12.73
C CYS A 191 -6.81 11.98 -13.82
N LEU A 192 -7.85 11.16 -13.69
CA LEU A 192 -8.24 10.20 -14.73
C LEU A 192 -9.53 10.59 -15.45
N SER A 193 -10.12 11.75 -15.15
CA SER A 193 -11.20 12.29 -15.96
C SER A 193 -10.76 12.47 -17.41
N GLY A 194 -11.56 11.96 -18.36
CA GLY A 194 -11.22 11.99 -19.79
C GLY A 194 -10.08 11.07 -20.19
N ALA A 195 -9.70 10.09 -19.35
CA ALA A 195 -8.70 9.09 -19.72
C ALA A 195 -9.11 8.33 -20.99
N SER A 196 -8.14 7.94 -21.80
CA SER A 196 -8.36 7.19 -23.04
C SER A 196 -8.06 5.72 -22.84
N GLU A 197 -8.86 4.85 -23.44
CA GLU A 197 -8.56 3.41 -23.44
C GLU A 197 -7.36 3.16 -24.34
N ALA A 198 -6.36 2.47 -23.78
CA ALA A 198 -5.13 2.17 -24.45
C ALA A 198 -5.11 0.71 -24.93
N VAL A 199 -4.49 0.47 -26.08
CA VAL A 199 -4.40 -0.87 -26.66
C VAL A 199 -3.29 -1.63 -25.97
N VAL A 200 -3.66 -2.70 -25.26
CA VAL A 200 -2.71 -3.60 -24.60
C VAL A 200 -2.19 -4.62 -25.61
N ASP A 201 -0.88 -4.69 -25.78
CA ASP A 201 -0.22 -5.86 -26.36
C ASP A 201 -0.08 -6.93 -25.26
N THR A 202 -0.86 -8.00 -25.38
CA THR A 202 -0.88 -9.08 -24.38
C THR A 202 0.29 -10.03 -24.49
N SER A 203 1.12 -9.93 -25.54
CA SER A 203 2.28 -10.80 -25.73
C SER A 203 3.49 -10.34 -24.93
N ASP A 204 3.67 -9.03 -24.77
CA ASP A 204 4.72 -8.40 -23.96
C ASP A 204 4.17 -7.65 -22.73
N CYS A 205 2.85 -7.58 -22.60
CA CYS A 205 2.14 -6.88 -21.54
C CYS A 205 2.46 -5.37 -21.52
N THR A 206 2.46 -4.75 -22.70
CA THR A 206 2.76 -3.34 -22.87
C THR A 206 1.62 -2.52 -23.45
N VAL A 207 1.74 -1.21 -23.35
CA VAL A 207 0.86 -0.21 -23.95
C VAL A 207 1.71 0.90 -24.56
N GLU A 208 1.45 1.26 -25.81
CA GLU A 208 2.07 2.44 -26.45
C GLU A 208 1.44 3.72 -25.92
N VAL A 209 2.27 4.72 -25.58
CA VAL A 209 1.83 5.99 -25.02
C VAL A 209 2.61 7.16 -25.61
N GLU A 210 1.99 8.34 -25.62
CA GLU A 210 2.66 9.59 -25.97
C GLU A 210 3.00 10.39 -24.71
N GLY A 211 4.28 10.66 -24.51
CA GLY A 211 4.77 11.43 -23.37
C GLY A 211 4.57 10.73 -22.02
N ASP A 212 4.51 11.54 -20.97
CA ASP A 212 4.28 11.07 -19.61
C ASP A 212 2.78 10.89 -19.34
N VAL A 213 2.41 9.73 -18.83
CA VAL A 213 1.01 9.38 -18.52
C VAL A 213 0.86 8.85 -17.11
N ASN A 214 -0.34 9.01 -16.55
CA ASN A 214 -0.87 8.18 -15.48
C ASN A 214 -1.59 6.97 -16.10
N VAL A 215 -1.47 5.81 -15.44
CA VAL A 215 -2.07 4.56 -15.90
C VAL A 215 -3.05 4.04 -14.86
N ALA A 216 -4.19 3.56 -15.32
CA ALA A 216 -5.19 2.94 -14.48
C ALA A 216 -5.81 1.70 -15.13
N LEU A 217 -6.33 0.83 -14.29
CA LEU A 217 -7.06 -0.36 -14.72
C LEU A 217 -8.55 -0.07 -14.59
N ARG A 218 -9.29 -0.11 -15.70
CA ARG A 218 -10.75 -0.10 -15.64
C ARG A 218 -11.24 -1.46 -15.15
N THR A 219 -11.93 -1.47 -14.03
CA THR A 219 -12.46 -2.66 -13.36
C THR A 219 -13.91 -2.94 -13.73
N ALA A 220 -14.62 -1.93 -14.23
CA ALA A 220 -15.97 -2.04 -14.77
C ALA A 220 -16.29 -0.84 -15.68
N PRO A 221 -17.17 -1.00 -16.69
CA PRO A 221 -17.57 0.10 -17.56
C PRO A 221 -18.47 1.13 -16.84
N THR A 222 -18.65 2.29 -17.47
CA THR A 222 -19.58 3.32 -17.00
C THR A 222 -20.98 2.75 -16.81
N GLY A 223 -21.61 3.07 -15.67
CA GLY A 223 -22.95 2.57 -15.33
C GLY A 223 -22.99 1.22 -14.63
N ALA A 224 -21.83 0.58 -14.36
CA ALA A 224 -21.76 -0.65 -13.55
C ALA A 224 -22.11 -0.43 -12.06
N GLY A 225 -22.33 0.81 -11.64
CA GLY A 225 -22.77 1.15 -10.28
C GLY A 225 -21.80 0.66 -9.21
N THR A 226 -22.31 -0.11 -8.25
CA THR A 226 -21.55 -0.63 -7.11
C THR A 226 -20.72 -1.88 -7.41
N ASP A 227 -20.85 -2.44 -8.61
CA ASP A 227 -20.19 -3.70 -8.96
C ASP A 227 -18.71 -3.46 -9.34
N GLY A 228 -18.38 -2.26 -9.84
CA GLY A 228 -17.01 -1.86 -10.15
C GLY A 228 -16.17 -1.52 -8.92
N LYS A 229 -14.86 -1.82 -8.99
CA LYS A 229 -13.88 -1.57 -7.91
C LYS A 229 -13.00 -0.35 -8.18
N GLY A 230 -12.50 0.26 -7.12
CA GLY A 230 -11.80 1.54 -7.19
C GLY A 230 -12.76 2.72 -7.36
N PHE A 231 -12.29 3.78 -8.01
CA PHE A 231 -12.96 5.07 -8.10
C PHE A 231 -13.77 5.13 -9.39
N CYS A 232 -15.06 5.48 -9.31
CA CYS A 232 -15.92 5.51 -10.48
C CYS A 232 -15.94 6.91 -11.08
N VAL A 233 -15.34 7.03 -12.25
CA VAL A 233 -15.18 8.25 -13.05
C VAL A 233 -16.02 8.18 -14.33
N ASP A 234 -15.90 9.17 -15.21
CA ASP A 234 -16.62 9.24 -16.49
C ASP A 234 -16.35 8.05 -17.43
N VAL A 235 -15.16 7.44 -17.31
CA VAL A 235 -14.73 6.27 -18.11
C VAL A 235 -15.02 4.91 -17.46
N GLY A 236 -15.68 4.88 -16.30
CA GLY A 236 -15.97 3.66 -15.54
C GLY A 236 -15.30 3.65 -14.17
N CYS A 237 -15.31 2.49 -13.50
CA CYS A 237 -14.59 2.33 -12.23
C CYS A 237 -13.15 1.93 -12.49
N VAL A 238 -12.20 2.62 -11.85
CA VAL A 238 -10.77 2.51 -12.14
C VAL A 238 -9.94 2.40 -10.86
N VAL A 239 -8.82 1.69 -10.95
CA VAL A 239 -7.75 1.70 -9.94
C VAL A 239 -6.48 2.27 -10.57
N ALA A 240 -5.91 3.31 -9.98
CA ALA A 240 -4.71 3.96 -10.48
C ALA A 240 -3.46 3.16 -10.08
N LEU A 241 -2.55 2.92 -11.02
CA LEU A 241 -1.30 2.23 -10.77
C LEU A 241 -0.19 3.21 -10.39
N ASP A 242 0.71 2.76 -9.51
CA ASP A 242 1.94 3.48 -9.18
C ASP A 242 2.98 3.32 -10.31
N GLU A 243 3.70 4.38 -10.65
CA GLU A 243 4.87 4.30 -11.51
C GLU A 243 6.10 3.82 -10.71
N GLY A 244 6.97 3.05 -11.36
CA GLY A 244 8.34 2.83 -10.93
C GLY A 244 8.50 1.78 -9.83
N VAL A 245 7.44 1.04 -9.51
CA VAL A 245 7.45 -0.04 -8.52
C VAL A 245 6.98 -1.35 -9.12
N ALA A 246 7.46 -2.48 -8.59
CA ALA A 246 7.15 -3.82 -9.10
C ALA A 246 5.64 -4.14 -9.10
N THR A 247 4.88 -3.50 -8.21
CA THR A 247 3.44 -3.66 -8.07
C THR A 247 2.63 -2.74 -8.99
N GLY A 248 3.30 -1.89 -9.76
CA GLY A 248 2.72 -0.88 -10.63
C GLY A 248 3.29 -0.96 -12.04
N TYR A 249 3.37 0.16 -12.76
CA TYR A 249 3.85 0.19 -14.13
C TYR A 249 5.22 0.85 -14.26
N ALA A 250 5.91 0.60 -15.37
CA ALA A 250 7.14 1.31 -15.72
C ALA A 250 6.98 1.94 -17.11
N LEU A 251 7.43 3.18 -17.27
CA LEU A 251 7.48 3.87 -18.56
C LEU A 251 8.90 3.78 -19.13
N GLN A 252 9.04 3.19 -20.31
CA GLN A 252 10.32 3.05 -21.02
C GLN A 252 10.11 3.28 -22.52
N GLU A 253 10.81 4.26 -23.09
CA GLU A 253 10.86 4.50 -24.55
C GLU A 253 9.49 4.65 -25.23
N GLY A 254 8.55 5.36 -24.59
CA GLY A 254 7.18 5.55 -25.13
C GLY A 254 6.26 4.34 -24.91
N LYS A 255 6.71 3.34 -24.17
CA LYS A 255 5.92 2.17 -23.79
C LYS A 255 5.73 2.10 -22.28
N VAL A 256 4.50 1.84 -21.88
CA VAL A 256 4.17 1.42 -20.52
C VAL A 256 4.29 -0.10 -20.44
N GLN A 257 5.19 -0.59 -19.59
CA GLN A 257 5.21 -1.97 -19.13
C GLN A 257 4.22 -2.12 -17.97
N LEU A 258 3.20 -2.96 -18.15
CA LEU A 258 2.21 -3.26 -17.12
C LEU A 258 2.69 -4.39 -16.20
N PRO A 259 2.18 -4.48 -14.96
CA PRO A 259 2.33 -5.67 -14.15
C PRO A 259 1.78 -6.89 -14.88
N GLN A 260 2.50 -8.01 -14.84
CA GLN A 260 2.11 -9.24 -15.55
C GLN A 260 0.71 -9.76 -15.16
N GLY A 261 0.28 -9.53 -13.92
CA GLY A 261 -1.07 -9.90 -13.48
C GLY A 261 -2.19 -9.11 -14.15
N VAL A 262 -1.90 -7.93 -14.71
CA VAL A 262 -2.85 -7.19 -15.55
C VAL A 262 -3.18 -8.02 -16.78
N CYS A 263 -2.17 -8.47 -17.52
CA CYS A 263 -2.38 -9.21 -18.76
C CYS A 263 -2.92 -10.63 -18.52
N ALA A 264 -2.57 -11.25 -17.38
CA ALA A 264 -3.17 -12.50 -16.97
C ALA A 264 -4.70 -12.39 -16.75
N LYS A 265 -5.20 -11.21 -16.33
CA LYS A 265 -6.61 -10.95 -16.00
C LYS A 265 -7.32 -10.08 -17.04
N TYR A 266 -6.63 -9.68 -18.11
CA TYR A 266 -7.12 -8.73 -19.09
C TYR A 266 -8.26 -9.33 -19.91
N ARG A 267 -9.45 -8.74 -19.77
CA ARG A 267 -10.70 -9.17 -20.39
C ARG A 267 -11.04 -10.64 -20.14
N GLN A 268 -10.55 -11.20 -19.03
CA GLN A 268 -10.84 -12.56 -18.63
C GLN A 268 -12.13 -12.60 -17.79
N ASP A 269 -13.14 -13.29 -18.30
CA ASP A 269 -14.43 -13.37 -17.61
C ASP A 269 -14.37 -14.30 -16.38
N GLY A 270 -15.12 -13.94 -15.34
CA GLY A 270 -15.28 -14.76 -14.13
C GLY A 270 -14.07 -14.81 -13.19
N VAL A 271 -13.02 -14.01 -13.42
CA VAL A 271 -11.81 -13.98 -12.58
C VAL A 271 -11.83 -12.78 -11.63
N PRO A 272 -11.60 -12.99 -10.31
CA PRO A 272 -11.38 -11.90 -9.36
C PRO A 272 -10.23 -10.97 -9.80
N GLY A 273 -10.42 -9.66 -9.66
CA GLY A 273 -9.43 -8.67 -10.10
C GLY A 273 -9.36 -8.48 -11.64
N ARG A 274 -10.42 -8.84 -12.36
CA ARG A 274 -10.56 -8.67 -13.82
C ARG A 274 -10.19 -7.25 -14.29
N VAL A 275 -9.49 -7.15 -15.40
CA VAL A 275 -9.20 -5.85 -16.03
C VAL A 275 -9.98 -5.72 -17.33
N ASP A 276 -10.93 -4.78 -17.40
CA ASP A 276 -11.78 -4.56 -18.57
C ASP A 276 -11.04 -3.80 -19.67
N ALA A 277 -10.23 -2.83 -19.25
CA ALA A 277 -9.37 -2.02 -20.11
C ALA A 277 -8.23 -1.41 -19.30
N VAL A 278 -7.18 -0.99 -20.01
CA VAL A 278 -6.14 -0.11 -19.47
C VAL A 278 -6.45 1.31 -19.94
N MET A 279 -6.45 2.24 -19.00
CA MET A 279 -6.75 3.66 -19.23
C MET A 279 -5.48 4.47 -19.04
N THR A 280 -5.25 5.45 -19.90
CA THR A 280 -4.14 6.40 -19.78
C THR A 280 -4.65 7.83 -19.77
N ALA A 281 -4.02 8.68 -18.97
CA ALA A 281 -4.28 10.11 -18.92
C ALA A 281 -2.95 10.86 -18.88
N PRO A 282 -2.80 12.00 -19.59
CA PRO A 282 -1.55 12.75 -19.58
C PRO A 282 -1.24 13.29 -18.19
N VAL A 283 0.05 13.32 -17.85
CA VAL A 283 0.54 14.06 -16.67
C VAL A 283 0.37 15.54 -16.92
N ARG A 284 -0.10 16.28 -15.91
CA ARG A 284 -0.35 17.72 -15.99
C ARG A 284 -0.28 18.37 -14.62
N ASP A 285 -0.32 19.70 -14.58
CA ASP A 285 -0.40 20.44 -13.32
C ASP A 285 -1.61 19.97 -12.48
N GLY A 286 -1.35 19.67 -11.21
CA GLY A 286 -2.31 19.08 -10.28
C GLY A 286 -2.51 17.56 -10.41
N CYS A 287 -1.93 16.94 -11.45
CA CYS A 287 -2.00 15.50 -11.71
C CYS A 287 -0.61 14.96 -12.07
N PRO A 288 0.32 14.91 -11.09
CA PRO A 288 1.63 14.32 -11.28
C PRO A 288 1.50 12.81 -11.58
N LYS A 289 2.62 12.15 -11.90
CA LYS A 289 2.62 10.69 -11.96
C LYS A 289 2.29 10.12 -10.58
N LYS A 290 1.34 9.20 -10.52
CA LYS A 290 1.09 8.44 -9.30
C LYS A 290 2.32 7.58 -9.00
N HIS A 291 2.75 7.55 -7.75
CA HIS A 291 3.82 6.67 -7.25
C HIS A 291 3.48 6.21 -5.83
N ILE A 292 4.24 5.24 -5.31
CA ILE A 292 3.97 4.57 -4.03
C ILE A 292 3.93 5.51 -2.81
N GLY A 293 4.60 6.66 -2.92
CA GLY A 293 4.64 7.72 -1.91
C GLY A 293 3.62 8.83 -2.10
N LEU A 294 2.81 8.76 -3.17
CA LEU A 294 1.68 9.66 -3.43
C LEU A 294 0.39 8.85 -3.26
N PRO A 295 -0.13 8.75 -2.03
CA PRO A 295 -1.30 7.94 -1.75
C PRO A 295 -2.54 8.54 -2.42
N THR A 296 -3.58 7.74 -2.58
CA THR A 296 -4.83 8.20 -3.18
C THR A 296 -5.58 9.17 -2.25
N CYS A 297 -6.18 10.22 -2.82
CA CYS A 297 -7.02 11.14 -2.07
C CYS A 297 -8.31 10.48 -1.58
N GLY A 298 -8.79 10.91 -0.42
CA GLY A 298 -10.09 10.51 0.12
C GLY A 298 -10.26 10.89 1.59
N PRO A 299 -11.47 10.82 2.15
CA PRO A 299 -11.73 11.10 3.58
C PRO A 299 -10.92 10.22 4.54
N TRP A 300 -10.56 9.01 4.09
CA TRP A 300 -9.70 8.06 4.79
C TRP A 300 -8.20 8.38 4.67
N SER A 301 -7.78 9.33 3.84
CA SER A 301 -6.37 9.58 3.58
C SER A 301 -5.72 10.36 4.73
N ALA A 302 -4.52 9.93 5.10
CA ALA A 302 -3.64 10.62 6.04
C ALA A 302 -2.83 11.74 5.37
N ALA A 303 -2.84 11.81 4.02
CA ALA A 303 -2.21 12.87 3.24
C ALA A 303 -3.25 13.73 2.51
N GLY A 304 -2.87 14.95 2.10
CA GLY A 304 -3.68 15.78 1.20
C GLY A 304 -4.79 16.57 1.88
N ARG A 305 -4.58 17.02 3.13
CA ARG A 305 -5.49 17.95 3.83
C ARG A 305 -5.04 19.40 3.74
#